data_AF-A0A074W5T2-F1
#
_entry.id   AF-A0A074W5T2-F1
#
_cell.length_a   1.000
_cell.length_b   1.000
_cell.length_c   1.000
_cell.angle_alpha   90.00
_cell.angle_beta   90.00
_cell.angle_gamma   90.00
#
_symmetry.space_group_name_H-M   'P 1'
#
loop_
_entity.id
_entity.type
_entity.pdbx_description
1 polymer ?
#
loop_
_entity_poly.entity_id
_entity_poly.type
_entity_poly.pdbx_seq_one_letter_code
_entity_poly.pdbx_strand_id
1 'polypeptide(L)'
;MLVTCVACTERWLKSYTFSTPCRHRYCPECLTVLFDNATKDESMYPPRCCEQVILLASVRSIITTELADTFADKAEEYETLDRTYCVNPSCGRFIPPSVMSYNHAGCHECGTSTCARCKKKYHAGHCLPDHDMEKLLKLAKEKKWQSCSNCRRLVEKRSRCDHIETIFQSRTTRIALVVKHLVQ
;
A
#
# COMPACT_ATOMS: atom_id res chain seq x y z
N MET A 1 -0.13 -36.12 14.55
CA MET A 1 -0.69 -36.10 13.19
C MET A 1 0.09 -35.11 12.34
N LEU A 2 0.52 -35.53 11.15
CA LEU A 2 1.19 -34.64 10.18
C LEU A 2 0.15 -33.96 9.27
N VAL A 3 0.46 -32.76 8.80
CA VAL A 3 -0.32 -31.98 7.83
C VAL A 3 0.61 -31.38 6.78
N THR A 4 0.08 -31.05 5.61
CA THR A 4 0.86 -30.47 4.52
C THR A 4 0.76 -28.95 4.53
N CYS A 5 1.89 -28.26 4.37
CA CYS A 5 1.93 -26.82 4.14
C CYS A 5 1.40 -26.49 2.74
N VAL A 6 0.48 -25.54 2.62
CA VAL A 6 -0.12 -25.17 1.32
C VAL A 6 0.86 -24.43 0.40
N ALA A 7 1.93 -23.84 0.95
CA ALA A 7 2.91 -23.08 0.19
C ALA A 7 4.08 -23.93 -0.32
N CYS A 8 4.79 -24.65 0.57
CA CYS A 8 5.95 -25.46 0.18
C CYS A 8 5.63 -26.94 -0.06
N THR A 9 4.41 -27.40 0.21
CA THR A 9 3.97 -28.81 0.07
C THR A 9 4.67 -29.83 0.98
N GLU A 10 5.54 -29.38 1.89
CA GLU A 10 6.20 -30.23 2.88
C GLU A 10 5.26 -30.67 4.01
N ARG A 11 5.60 -31.77 4.69
CA ARG A 11 4.84 -32.33 5.82
C ARG A 11 5.38 -31.85 7.15
N TRP A 12 4.48 -31.37 7.99
CA TRP A 12 4.79 -30.79 9.30
C TRP A 12 3.90 -31.38 10.38
N LEU A 13 4.39 -31.40 11.62
CA LEU A 13 3.55 -31.69 12.77
C LEU A 13 2.46 -30.62 12.90
N LYS A 14 1.19 -31.04 13.02
CA LYS A 14 0.05 -30.12 13.09
C LYS A 14 0.19 -29.04 14.17
N SER A 15 0.82 -29.37 15.29
CA SER A 15 1.10 -28.45 16.41
C SER A 15 2.09 -27.33 16.07
N TYR A 16 2.94 -27.52 15.05
CA TYR A 16 3.94 -26.54 14.60
C TYR A 16 3.48 -25.77 13.36
N THR A 17 2.22 -25.90 12.96
CA THR A 17 1.67 -25.20 11.79
C THR A 17 0.59 -24.21 12.18
N PHE A 18 0.56 -23.09 11.48
CA PHE A 18 -0.53 -22.13 11.60
C PHE A 18 -1.76 -22.61 10.82
N SER A 19 -2.94 -22.49 11.42
CA SER A 19 -4.22 -22.71 10.74
C SER A 19 -4.81 -21.38 10.32
N THR A 20 -4.92 -21.16 9.02
CA THR A 20 -5.62 -19.98 8.50
C THR A 20 -7.13 -20.05 8.76
N PRO A 21 -7.87 -18.93 8.62
CA PRO A 21 -9.33 -18.92 8.73
C PRO A 21 -10.02 -19.89 7.76
N CYS A 22 -9.46 -20.07 6.56
CA CYS A 22 -9.95 -21.02 5.55
C CYS A 22 -9.51 -22.49 5.80
N ARG A 23 -8.88 -22.76 6.95
CA ARG A 23 -8.38 -24.08 7.41
C ARG A 23 -7.14 -24.63 6.69
N HIS A 24 -6.62 -23.95 5.68
CA HIS A 24 -5.30 -24.28 5.12
C HIS A 24 -4.19 -24.08 6.16
N ARG A 25 -3.12 -24.87 6.02
CA ARG A 25 -1.99 -24.94 6.95
C ARG A 25 -0.74 -24.34 6.34
N TYR A 26 -0.02 -23.54 7.12
CA TYR A 26 1.30 -23.00 6.76
C TYR A 26 2.32 -23.46 7.79
N CYS A 27 3.52 -23.82 7.33
CA CYS A 27 4.69 -23.90 8.20
C CYS A 27 5.15 -22.48 8.61
N PRO A 28 5.89 -22.33 9.72
CA PRO A 28 6.36 -21.03 10.21
C PRO A 28 7.15 -20.23 9.17
N GLU A 29 7.98 -20.90 8.39
CA GLU A 29 8.87 -20.30 7.39
C GLU A 29 8.05 -19.71 6.24
N CYS A 30 7.13 -20.49 5.67
CA CYS A 30 6.26 -20.00 4.59
C CYS A 30 5.30 -18.90 5.05
N LEU A 31 4.84 -18.95 6.30
CA LEU A 31 4.01 -17.89 6.87
C LEU A 31 4.83 -16.59 7.04
N THR A 32 6.07 -16.69 7.48
CA THR A 32 7.01 -15.57 7.60
C THR A 32 7.25 -14.93 6.23
N VAL A 33 7.55 -15.73 5.20
CA VAL A 33 7.74 -15.25 3.83
C VAL A 33 6.48 -14.58 3.29
N LEU A 34 5.29 -15.12 3.58
CA LEU A 34 4.03 -14.52 3.16
C LEU A 34 3.85 -13.10 3.72
N PHE A 35 4.17 -12.88 5.01
CA PHE A 35 4.10 -11.57 5.64
C PHE A 35 5.20 -10.64 5.15
N ASP A 36 6.44 -11.12 5.03
CA ASP A 36 7.58 -10.36 4.50
C ASP A 36 7.31 -9.84 3.08
N ASN A 37 6.79 -10.69 2.19
CA ASN A 37 6.41 -10.28 0.84
C ASN A 37 5.35 -9.17 0.85
N ALA A 38 4.38 -9.23 1.76
CA ALA A 38 3.36 -8.19 1.91
C ALA A 38 3.91 -6.87 2.49
N THR A 39 5.15 -6.82 2.98
CA THR A 39 5.84 -5.55 3.33
C THR A 39 6.60 -4.94 2.15
N LYS A 40 6.91 -5.75 1.14
CA LYS A 40 7.74 -5.38 -0.03
C LYS A 40 6.89 -5.07 -1.26
N ASP A 41 5.74 -5.73 -1.39
CA ASP A 41 4.82 -5.59 -2.51
C ASP A 41 3.40 -5.29 -2.01
N GLU A 42 2.95 -4.05 -2.24
CA GLU A 42 1.60 -3.60 -1.88
C GLU A 42 0.49 -4.44 -2.54
N SER A 43 0.75 -5.08 -3.69
CA SER A 43 -0.24 -5.96 -4.33
C SER A 43 -0.48 -7.26 -3.56
N MET A 44 0.48 -7.66 -2.73
CA MET A 44 0.38 -8.81 -1.83
C MET A 44 -0.23 -8.43 -0.47
N TYR A 45 -0.44 -7.13 -0.23
CA TYR A 45 -1.12 -6.64 0.95
C TYR A 45 -2.65 -6.60 0.75
N PRO A 46 -3.45 -6.97 1.76
CA PRO A 46 -3.06 -7.75 2.95
C PRO A 46 -2.77 -9.23 2.62
N PRO A 47 -1.96 -9.93 3.45
CA PRO A 47 -1.77 -11.38 3.38
C PRO A 47 -3.10 -12.11 3.41
N ARG A 48 -3.31 -12.98 2.42
CA ARG A 48 -4.58 -13.71 2.23
C ARG A 48 -4.33 -15.18 1.94
N CYS A 49 -5.29 -16.01 2.36
CA CYS A 49 -5.42 -17.38 1.90
C CYS A 49 -6.89 -17.62 1.53
N CYS A 50 -7.15 -18.08 0.30
CA CYS A 50 -8.51 -18.23 -0.23
C CYS A 50 -9.36 -16.96 -0.06
N GLU A 51 -8.79 -15.80 -0.39
CA GLU A 51 -9.40 -14.47 -0.24
C GLU A 51 -9.68 -14.02 1.20
N GLN A 52 -9.41 -14.87 2.20
CA GLN A 52 -9.57 -14.52 3.62
C GLN A 52 -8.27 -13.93 4.16
N VAL A 53 -8.39 -12.75 4.80
CA VAL A 53 -7.27 -12.03 5.38
C VAL A 53 -6.69 -12.81 6.57
N ILE A 54 -5.36 -12.91 6.62
CA ILE A 54 -4.63 -13.42 7.78
C ILE A 54 -4.21 -12.21 8.60
N LEU A 55 -4.80 -12.04 9.78
CA LEU A 55 -4.54 -10.89 10.65
C LEU A 55 -3.16 -11.01 11.31
N LEU A 56 -2.41 -9.91 11.39
CA LEU A 56 -1.13 -9.86 12.11
C LEU A 56 -1.24 -10.40 13.54
N ALA A 57 -2.32 -10.05 14.25
CA ALA A 57 -2.58 -10.53 15.61
C ALA A 57 -2.61 -12.06 15.73
N SER A 58 -3.04 -12.76 14.67
CA SER A 58 -3.13 -14.23 14.68
C SER A 58 -1.78 -14.94 14.49
N VAL A 59 -0.74 -14.22 14.07
CA VAL A 59 0.56 -14.79 13.72
C VAL A 59 1.73 -14.24 14.54
N ARG A 60 1.47 -13.32 15.49
CA ARG A 60 2.53 -12.64 16.28
C ARG A 60 3.45 -13.58 17.06
N SER A 61 2.99 -14.78 17.43
CA SER A 61 3.83 -15.77 18.13
C SER A 61 4.68 -16.63 17.19
N ILE A 62 4.56 -16.43 15.88
CA ILE A 62 5.19 -17.26 14.84
C ILE A 62 6.21 -16.44 14.07
N ILE A 63 5.86 -15.21 13.67
CA ILE A 63 6.80 -14.30 13.00
C ILE A 63 7.63 -13.52 14.02
N THR A 64 8.77 -12.98 13.59
CA THR A 64 9.64 -12.16 14.45
C THR A 64 8.98 -10.82 14.78
N THR A 65 9.35 -10.25 15.94
CA THR A 65 8.91 -8.91 16.35
C THR A 65 9.26 -7.86 15.30
N GLU A 66 10.48 -7.91 14.76
CA GLU A 66 10.95 -6.99 13.71
C GLU A 66 10.09 -7.05 12.44
N LEU A 67 9.70 -8.26 12.00
CA LEU A 67 8.80 -8.40 10.85
C LEU A 67 7.39 -7.90 11.18
N ALA A 68 6.89 -8.15 12.39
CA ALA A 68 5.58 -7.68 12.83
C ALA A 68 5.51 -6.14 12.85
N ASP A 69 6.55 -5.47 13.33
CA ASP A 69 6.63 -4.02 13.40
C ASP A 69 6.78 -3.42 11.99
N THR A 70 7.67 -3.98 11.15
CA THR A 70 7.80 -3.59 9.74
C THR A 70 6.48 -3.74 8.98
N PHE A 71 5.74 -4.83 9.23
CA PHE A 71 4.43 -5.05 8.62
C PHE A 71 3.40 -4.02 9.10
N ALA A 72 3.40 -3.65 10.38
CA ALA A 72 2.50 -2.63 10.90
C ALA A 72 2.77 -1.24 10.29
N ASP A 73 4.04 -0.84 10.17
CA ASP A 73 4.44 0.40 9.51
C ASP A 73 4.01 0.43 8.04
N LYS A 74 4.20 -0.70 7.34
CA LYS A 74 3.77 -0.84 5.93
C LYS A 74 2.26 -0.88 5.79
N ALA A 75 1.54 -1.48 6.73
CA ALA A 75 0.09 -1.44 6.76
C ALA A 75 -0.42 0.00 6.85
N GLU A 76 0.13 0.82 7.76
CA GLU A 76 -0.24 2.25 7.87
C GLU A 76 0.06 3.00 6.56
N GLU A 77 1.23 2.76 5.96
CA GLU A 77 1.58 3.33 4.65
C GLU A 77 0.53 2.96 3.60
N TYR A 78 0.22 1.66 3.44
CA TYR A 78 -0.68 1.17 2.40
C TYR A 78 -2.14 1.56 2.62
N GLU A 79 -2.59 1.64 3.86
CA GLU A 79 -3.96 2.07 4.19
C GLU A 79 -4.13 3.60 4.10
N THR A 80 -3.04 4.36 4.12
CA THR A 80 -3.08 5.82 3.94
C THR A 80 -3.42 6.19 2.50
N LEU A 81 -4.53 6.90 2.29
CA LEU A 81 -5.00 7.33 0.96
C LEU A 81 -4.12 8.43 0.34
N ASP A 82 -3.85 9.50 1.09
CA ASP A 82 -3.02 10.64 0.66
C ASP A 82 -1.63 10.57 1.29
N ARG A 83 -0.84 9.58 0.83
CA ARG A 83 0.51 9.34 1.33
C ARG A 83 1.42 10.54 1.07
N THR A 84 2.25 10.86 2.05
CA THR A 84 3.35 11.81 1.88
C THR A 84 4.65 11.08 2.11
N TYR A 85 5.58 11.25 1.18
CA TYR A 85 6.92 10.71 1.28
C TYR A 85 7.92 11.83 1.46
N CYS A 86 9.03 11.55 2.13
CA CYS A 86 10.14 12.48 2.23
C CYS A 86 10.63 12.89 0.84
N VAL A 87 10.65 14.19 0.56
CA VAL A 87 11.08 14.73 -0.73
C VAL A 87 12.57 14.49 -1.02
N ASN A 88 13.38 14.16 0.00
CA ASN A 88 14.79 13.84 -0.20
C ASN A 88 14.90 12.52 -0.98
N PRO A 89 15.46 12.53 -2.22
CA PRO A 89 15.54 11.33 -3.07
C PRO A 89 16.33 10.18 -2.45
N SER A 90 17.32 10.48 -1.60
CA SER A 90 18.10 9.46 -0.90
C SER A 90 17.38 8.86 0.31
N CYS A 91 16.27 9.46 0.74
CA CYS A 91 15.47 8.99 1.88
C CYS A 91 14.16 8.35 1.42
N GLY A 92 13.30 9.12 0.74
CA GLY A 92 12.02 8.62 0.19
C GLY A 92 11.05 7.97 1.20
N ARG A 93 11.30 8.06 2.51
CA ARG A 93 10.51 7.36 3.52
C ARG A 93 9.10 7.92 3.63
N PHE A 94 8.13 7.04 3.86
CA PHE A 94 6.77 7.42 4.22
C PHE A 94 6.75 8.27 5.51
N ILE A 95 5.97 9.34 5.50
CA ILE A 95 5.73 10.18 6.67
C ILE A 95 4.29 9.92 7.12
N PRO A 96 4.06 9.39 8.34
CA PRO A 96 2.73 9.15 8.86
C PRO A 96 1.90 10.43 8.97
N PRO A 97 0.57 10.40 8.68
CA PRO A 97 -0.31 11.56 8.87
C PRO A 97 -0.30 12.11 10.31
N SER A 98 -0.08 11.24 11.29
CA SER A 98 -0.03 11.57 12.73
C SER A 98 1.06 12.58 13.10
N VAL A 99 2.13 12.69 12.31
CA VAL A 99 3.24 13.63 12.54
C VAL A 99 3.20 14.85 11.61
N MET A 100 2.12 15.03 10.84
CA MET A 100 1.94 16.18 9.95
C MET A 100 1.15 17.30 10.63
N SER A 101 1.47 18.54 10.29
CA SER A 101 0.72 19.73 10.73
C SER A 101 0.36 20.61 9.54
N TYR A 102 -0.94 20.70 9.23
CA TYR A 102 -1.51 21.44 8.09
C TYR A 102 -0.88 21.06 6.73
N ASN A 103 0.23 21.68 6.37
CA ASN A 103 0.99 21.41 5.15
C ASN A 103 2.45 21.01 5.42
N HIS A 104 2.88 20.89 6.67
CA HIS A 104 4.23 20.49 7.07
C HIS A 104 4.27 19.01 7.40
N ALA A 105 5.15 18.27 6.73
CA ALA A 105 5.45 16.87 7.00
C ALA A 105 6.96 16.73 7.25
N GLY A 106 7.35 16.58 8.52
CA GLY A 106 8.74 16.40 8.92
C GLY A 106 9.19 14.94 8.83
N CYS A 107 10.28 14.68 8.13
CA CYS A 107 10.91 13.36 8.14
C CYS A 107 11.75 13.19 9.41
N HIS A 108 11.44 12.21 10.24
CA HIS A 108 12.19 11.91 11.47
C HIS A 108 13.60 11.37 11.20
N GLU A 109 13.81 10.70 10.06
CA GLU A 109 15.10 10.07 9.74
C GLU A 109 16.17 11.06 9.30
N CYS A 110 15.81 11.96 8.37
CA CYS A 110 16.78 12.85 7.72
C CYS A 110 16.49 14.34 7.97
N GLY A 111 15.48 14.66 8.79
CA GLY A 111 15.09 16.04 9.13
C GLY A 111 14.48 16.85 7.99
N THR A 112 14.39 16.30 6.78
CA THR A 112 13.87 17.03 5.62
C THR A 112 12.37 17.25 5.77
N SER A 113 11.94 18.49 5.55
CA SER A 113 10.52 18.87 5.59
C SER A 113 9.91 18.86 4.20
N THR A 114 8.77 18.19 4.08
CA THR A 114 7.98 18.05 2.85
C THR A 114 6.65 18.80 3.00
N CYS A 115 6.18 19.44 1.93
CA CYS A 115 4.85 20.01 1.88
C CYS A 115 3.80 18.91 1.69
N ALA A 116 2.95 18.65 2.68
CA ALA A 116 1.95 17.58 2.63
C ALA A 116 0.89 17.80 1.51
N ARG A 117 0.74 19.04 1.00
CA ARG A 117 -0.25 19.38 -0.04
C ARG A 117 0.27 19.18 -1.46
N CYS A 118 1.44 19.72 -1.78
CA CYS A 118 2.02 19.63 -3.12
C CYS A 118 3.10 18.55 -3.25
N LYS A 119 3.46 17.87 -2.15
CA LYS A 119 4.47 16.81 -2.04
C LYS A 119 5.89 17.25 -2.45
N LYS A 120 6.14 18.55 -2.57
CA LYS A 120 7.46 19.16 -2.83
C LYS A 120 8.16 19.54 -1.52
N LYS A 121 9.37 20.10 -1.59
CA LYS A 121 10.07 20.66 -0.42
C LYS A 121 9.17 21.65 0.31
N TYR A 122 9.18 21.60 1.64
CA TYR A 122 8.39 22.50 2.46
C TYR A 122 8.69 23.96 2.12
N HIS A 123 7.64 24.78 2.11
CA HIS A 123 7.69 26.19 1.82
C HIS A 123 6.66 26.93 2.69
N ALA A 124 6.96 28.19 3.01
CA ALA A 124 5.97 29.09 3.59
C ALA A 124 4.98 29.58 2.51
N GLY A 125 3.75 29.89 2.90
CA GLY A 125 2.73 30.43 1.99
C GLY A 125 2.04 29.37 1.11
N HIS A 126 1.41 29.85 0.03
CA HIS A 126 0.57 29.02 -0.85
C HIS A 126 1.41 28.12 -1.76
N CYS A 127 0.89 26.92 -2.05
CA CYS A 127 1.47 26.05 -3.08
C CYS A 127 1.30 26.71 -4.44
N LEU A 128 2.41 26.97 -5.13
CA LEU A 128 2.37 27.46 -6.50
C LEU A 128 1.77 26.38 -7.42
N PRO A 129 0.94 26.77 -8.41
CA PRO A 129 0.46 25.85 -9.43
C PRO A 129 1.63 25.15 -10.09
N ASP A 130 1.53 23.83 -10.19
CA ASP A 130 2.52 23.05 -10.90
C ASP A 130 2.15 23.02 -12.39
N HIS A 131 2.99 23.61 -13.23
CA HIS A 131 2.79 23.65 -14.68
C HIS A 131 2.69 22.25 -15.29
N ASP A 132 3.33 21.25 -14.68
CA ASP A 132 3.22 19.85 -15.11
C ASP A 132 1.89 19.24 -14.67
N MET A 133 1.33 19.66 -13.53
CA MET A 133 -0.04 19.29 -13.15
C MET A 133 -1.08 19.92 -14.07
N GLU A 134 -0.87 21.16 -14.53
CA GLU A 134 -1.75 21.78 -15.51
C GLU A 134 -1.75 21.04 -16.85
N LYS A 135 -0.56 20.65 -17.33
CA LYS A 135 -0.43 19.79 -18.52
C LYS A 135 -1.11 18.43 -18.32
N LEU A 136 -0.92 17.81 -17.16
CA LEU A 136 -1.55 16.52 -16.83
C LEU A 136 -3.07 16.63 -16.80
N LEU A 137 -3.63 17.71 -16.23
CA LEU A 137 -5.07 17.97 -16.22
C LEU A 137 -5.63 18.25 -17.61
N LYS A 138 -4.87 18.96 -18.46
CA LYS A 138 -5.23 19.18 -19.87
C LYS A 138 -5.27 17.85 -20.63
N LEU A 139 -4.24 17.02 -20.48
CA LEU A 139 -4.18 15.69 -21.08
C LEU A 139 -5.30 14.79 -20.55
N ALA A 140 -5.58 14.83 -19.25
CA ALA A 140 -6.68 14.09 -18.63
C ALA A 140 -8.04 14.47 -19.24
N LYS A 141 -8.27 15.77 -19.49
CA LYS A 141 -9.48 16.26 -20.16
C LYS A 141 -9.55 15.76 -21.61
N GLU A 142 -8.46 15.84 -22.36
CA GLU A 142 -8.39 15.33 -23.75
C GLU A 142 -8.64 13.82 -23.83
N LYS A 143 -8.10 13.05 -22.88
CA LYS A 143 -8.24 11.60 -22.80
C LYS A 143 -9.48 11.14 -22.03
N LYS A 144 -10.33 12.07 -21.58
CA LYS A 144 -11.54 11.80 -20.76
C LYS A 144 -11.25 10.94 -19.52
N TRP A 145 -10.09 11.14 -18.92
CA TRP A 145 -9.75 10.54 -17.63
C TRP A 145 -10.60 11.17 -16.53
N GLN A 146 -10.96 10.36 -15.53
CA GLN A 146 -11.74 10.83 -14.39
C GLN A 146 -10.91 10.73 -13.11
N SER A 147 -11.19 11.59 -12.13
CA SER A 147 -10.66 11.41 -10.79
C SER A 147 -11.43 10.29 -10.07
N CYS A 148 -10.71 9.39 -9.42
CA CYS A 148 -11.33 8.40 -8.55
C CYS A 148 -12.05 9.12 -7.39
N SER A 149 -13.32 8.80 -7.15
CA SER A 149 -14.10 9.40 -6.06
C SER A 149 -13.51 9.11 -4.67
N ASN A 150 -12.81 7.99 -4.52
CA ASN A 150 -12.23 7.55 -3.25
C ASN A 150 -10.82 8.14 -2.99
N CYS A 151 -9.90 8.04 -3.96
CA CYS A 151 -8.50 8.44 -3.77
C CYS A 151 -8.06 9.68 -4.58
N ARG A 152 -8.96 10.27 -5.36
CA ARG A 152 -8.77 11.47 -6.21
C ARG A 152 -7.67 11.36 -7.28
N ARG A 153 -7.02 10.21 -7.46
CA ARG A 153 -6.07 9.93 -8.54
C ARG A 153 -6.78 9.85 -9.90
N LEU A 154 -6.08 10.22 -10.98
CA LEU A 154 -6.60 10.14 -12.35
C LEU A 154 -6.60 8.70 -12.86
N VAL A 155 -7.72 8.26 -13.45
CA VAL A 155 -7.91 6.91 -14.02
C VAL A 155 -8.41 6.98 -15.46
N GLU A 156 -7.89 6.09 -16.31
CA GLU A 156 -8.35 5.91 -17.69
C GLU A 156 -9.60 5.02 -17.74
N LYS A 157 -10.72 5.54 -18.26
CA LYS A 157 -11.96 4.76 -18.42
C LYS A 157 -11.85 3.88 -19.67
N ARG A 158 -11.53 2.59 -19.51
CA ARG A 158 -11.57 1.62 -20.62
C ARG A 158 -12.95 0.94 -20.67
N SER A 159 -13.72 1.28 -21.70
CA SER A 159 -15.03 0.70 -22.11
C SER A 159 -16.27 1.01 -21.24
N ARG A 160 -17.43 0.95 -21.91
CA ARG A 160 -18.77 1.34 -21.44
C ARG A 160 -19.26 0.41 -20.32
N CYS A 161 -19.06 0.81 -19.08
CA CYS A 161 -19.85 0.33 -17.95
C CYS A 161 -20.07 1.52 -17.01
N ASP A 162 -21.32 1.95 -16.87
CA ASP A 162 -21.73 3.10 -16.04
C ASP A 162 -22.07 2.70 -14.60
N HIS A 163 -21.66 1.52 -14.18
CA HIS A 163 -21.73 1.10 -12.79
C HIS A 163 -20.46 1.52 -12.04
N ILE A 164 -20.54 2.67 -11.37
CA ILE A 164 -19.84 2.85 -10.10
C ILE A 164 -20.74 2.18 -9.05
N GLU A 165 -20.76 0.84 -9.02
CA GLU A 165 -21.34 0.15 -7.89
C GLU A 165 -20.38 0.28 -6.70
N THR A 166 -20.85 0.93 -5.65
CA THR A 166 -20.25 0.93 -4.33
C THR A 166 -20.29 -0.50 -3.79
N ILE A 167 -19.34 -1.34 -4.20
CA ILE A 167 -19.12 -2.65 -3.58
C ILE A 167 -18.11 -2.46 -2.45
N PHE A 168 -18.64 -2.16 -1.27
CA PHE A 168 -18.01 -2.56 -0.02
C PHE A 168 -17.94 -4.10 -0.03
N GLN A 169 -16.85 -4.66 -0.55
CA GLN A 169 -16.34 -6.01 -0.27
C GLN A 169 -15.13 -6.28 -1.18
N SER A 170 -13.95 -6.28 -0.55
CA SER A 170 -12.79 -7.12 -0.91
C SER A 170 -12.55 -7.41 -2.40
N ARG A 171 -12.14 -6.41 -3.20
CA ARG A 171 -11.60 -6.68 -4.55
C ARG A 171 -10.46 -5.75 -4.94
N THR A 172 -9.29 -6.36 -5.11
CA THR A 172 -8.08 -5.85 -5.75
C THR A 172 -8.41 -5.29 -7.13
N THR A 173 -8.76 -4.01 -7.21
CA THR A 173 -8.81 -3.32 -8.50
C THR A 173 -7.46 -2.67 -8.70
N ARG A 174 -6.67 -3.22 -9.63
CA ARG A 174 -5.45 -2.62 -10.16
C ARG A 174 -5.67 -1.12 -10.37
N ILE A 175 -5.16 -0.30 -9.45
CA ILE A 175 -4.95 1.12 -9.68
C ILE A 175 -3.78 1.14 -10.67
N ALA A 176 -4.10 1.21 -11.96
CA ALA A 176 -3.11 1.40 -12.99
C ALA A 176 -2.42 2.76 -12.73
N LEU A 177 -1.18 2.69 -12.22
CA LEU A 177 -0.23 3.79 -12.17
C LEU A 177 0.06 4.25 -13.61
N VAL A 178 -0.65 5.27 -14.11
CA VAL A 178 -0.31 5.94 -15.38
C VAL A 178 0.81 6.97 -15.16
N VAL A 179 1.84 6.63 -14.38
CA VAL A 179 3.02 7.48 -14.17
C VAL A 179 4.30 6.86 -14.75
N LYS A 180 4.23 5.65 -15.33
CA LYS A 180 5.44 4.95 -15.84
C LYS A 180 5.83 5.23 -17.30
N HIS A 181 5.17 6.15 -18.03
CA HIS A 181 5.48 6.33 -19.47
C HIS A 181 5.64 7.76 -19.99
N LEU A 182 5.84 8.77 -19.13
CA LEU A 182 6.03 10.15 -19.60
C LEU A 182 7.29 10.84 -19.06
N VAL A 183 8.31 10.06 -18.72
CA VAL A 183 9.68 10.56 -18.58
C VAL A 183 10.60 9.70 -19.45
N GLN A 184 10.62 10.03 -20.74
CA GLN A 184 11.79 9.92 -21.61
C GLN A 184 11.94 11.25 -22.32
#